data_AF-A0A452QTS6-F1
#
_entry.id   AF-A0A452QTS6-F1
#
_cell.length_a   1.000
_cell.length_b   1.000
_cell.length_c   1.000
_cell.angle_alpha   90.00
_cell.angle_beta   90.00
_cell.angle_gamma   90.00
#
_symmetry.space_group_name_H-M   'P 1'
#
loop_
_entity.id
_entity.type
_entity.pdbx_description
1 polymer ?
#
loop_
_entity_poly.entity_id
_entity_poly.type
_entity_poly.pdbx_seq_one_letter_code
_entity_poly.pdbx_strand_id
1 'polypeptide(L)'
;MFPTGFSSPNPSAAAAAQEVRSATDGNTSTTPPTSAKKRKLNSSSSSSSNSSNEREDFDSTSSSSSTPPLQPRDSASPSTSSFCLGVSVATSSHVPIQKKLRFEDTLEFVGFDAKMAEESSSSSSSSSPTAATSQQQQLKNKSILISSVASVHHANGLAKSSTTTSSFANSKPGSAKKLVIKNFKDKPKLPENYTDETWQKLKEAVEAIQNSTSIKYNLEELYQAVENLCSYKISANLYKQLRQICEDHIKAQIHHVLFLKKIDRCWQNHCRQMIMIRSIFLFLDRTYVLQNSMLPSIWDMGLELFRAHIISDQKVQNKTIDGILLLIERERNGEAIDRSLLRSLLSMLSDLQIYQDSFEQRFLEETNRLYAAEGQKLMQEREVPEYLHHVNKRLEEEADRLITYLDQTTQKSLIATVEKQLLGEHLTAILQKGLNSLLDENRIQDLSLLYQLFSRVRGGVQVLLQQWIEYIKAFGSTIVINPEKDKTMVQELLDFKDKVDHIIDICFLKNEKFINAMKEAFETFINKRPNKPAELIVFLRFPYQTTL
;
A
#
# COMPACT_ATOMS: atom_id res chain seq x y z
N MET A 1 -9.44 28.27 28.84
CA MET A 1 -8.56 28.91 29.85
C MET A 1 -7.51 27.88 30.25
N PHE A 2 -6.23 28.25 30.29
CA PHE A 2 -5.19 27.44 30.94
C PHE A 2 -5.27 27.60 32.46
N PRO A 3 -4.70 26.66 33.22
CA PRO A 3 -3.55 27.07 34.05
C PRO A 3 -2.33 26.14 33.94
N THR A 4 -1.18 26.70 34.31
CA THR A 4 0.18 26.10 34.30
C THR A 4 0.66 25.74 35.71
N GLY A 5 1.53 24.72 35.89
CA GLY A 5 2.17 24.49 37.21
C GLY A 5 3.10 23.27 37.38
N PHE A 6 4.39 23.46 37.08
CA PHE A 6 5.62 22.79 37.56
C PHE A 6 5.58 21.55 38.48
N SER A 7 6.38 20.52 38.17
CA SER A 7 7.73 20.27 38.79
C SER A 7 8.35 18.91 38.44
N SER A 8 9.67 18.85 38.27
CA SER A 8 10.48 17.61 38.29
C SER A 8 11.27 17.50 39.60
N PRO A 9 11.75 16.30 39.96
CA PRO A 9 13.19 16.20 40.22
C PRO A 9 13.87 14.96 39.64
N ASN A 10 15.19 15.08 39.51
CA ASN A 10 16.16 14.07 39.06
C ASN A 10 16.44 13.01 40.15
N PRO A 11 17.09 11.88 39.82
CA PRO A 11 18.22 11.46 40.65
C PRO A 11 19.48 11.09 39.85
N SER A 12 20.65 11.21 40.50
CA SER A 12 21.97 11.01 39.89
C SER A 12 22.82 10.02 40.68
N ALA A 13 23.41 9.06 39.95
CA ALA A 13 24.74 8.44 40.09
C ALA A 13 25.23 7.75 41.39
N ALA A 14 26.28 6.92 41.17
CA ALA A 14 27.14 6.19 42.11
C ALA A 14 26.55 4.88 42.70
N ALA A 15 27.33 3.81 42.95
CA ALA A 15 28.79 3.62 42.87
C ALA A 15 29.19 2.19 42.41
N ALA A 16 30.49 1.96 42.18
CA ALA A 16 31.07 0.65 41.85
C ALA A 16 32.21 0.27 42.82
N ALA A 17 32.31 -1.04 43.14
CA ALA A 17 33.45 -1.76 43.72
C ALA A 17 33.16 -3.26 43.50
N GLN A 18 34.01 -4.20 43.05
CA GLN A 18 35.46 -4.49 43.10
C GLN A 18 35.72 -5.79 43.89
N GLU A 19 36.68 -6.59 43.39
CA GLU A 19 37.03 -7.99 43.67
C GLU A 19 37.05 -8.49 45.13
N VAL A 20 36.83 -9.82 45.32
CA VAL A 20 37.75 -10.73 46.05
C VAL A 20 37.63 -12.17 45.48
N ARG A 21 38.76 -12.89 45.38
CA ARG A 21 38.86 -14.34 45.05
C ARG A 21 38.83 -15.22 46.31
N SER A 22 38.41 -16.47 46.17
CA SER A 22 38.89 -17.62 46.98
C SER A 22 38.86 -18.91 46.14
N ALA A 23 39.82 -19.80 46.36
CA ALA A 23 39.99 -21.05 45.62
C ALA A 23 40.45 -22.20 46.53
N THR A 24 40.02 -23.43 46.23
CA THR A 24 40.60 -24.75 46.57
C THR A 24 39.79 -25.77 45.74
N ASP A 25 40.35 -26.40 44.70
CA ASP A 25 41.32 -27.52 44.67
C ASP A 25 40.68 -28.91 44.87
N GLY A 26 40.96 -29.83 43.94
CA GLY A 26 40.39 -31.19 43.94
C GLY A 26 40.51 -31.97 42.62
N ASN A 27 41.75 -32.33 42.24
CA ASN A 27 42.20 -33.41 41.31
C ASN A 27 41.17 -34.52 40.93
N THR A 28 41.22 -35.18 39.75
CA THR A 28 42.39 -35.48 38.88
C THR A 28 41.98 -35.83 37.42
N SER A 29 42.90 -35.52 36.50
CA SER A 29 43.27 -36.10 35.19
C SER A 29 42.75 -37.51 34.76
N THR A 30 42.79 -37.97 33.49
CA THR A 30 43.79 -37.75 32.39
C THR A 30 43.21 -38.09 30.99
N THR A 31 43.84 -37.59 29.92
CA THR A 31 43.50 -37.74 28.48
C THR A 31 44.47 -38.70 27.73
N PRO A 32 44.72 -38.62 26.38
CA PRO A 32 44.04 -39.26 25.24
C PRO A 32 45.05 -40.15 24.41
N PRO A 33 45.29 -40.08 23.06
CA PRO A 33 44.46 -40.03 21.82
C PRO A 33 44.80 -41.15 20.77
N THR A 34 44.17 -41.16 19.56
CA THR A 34 44.79 -41.22 18.17
C THR A 34 44.09 -42.01 17.02
N SER A 35 44.06 -41.37 15.82
CA SER A 35 44.22 -41.86 14.41
C SER A 35 43.32 -42.91 13.68
N ALA A 36 42.43 -42.40 12.79
CA ALA A 36 42.34 -42.57 11.31
C ALA A 36 42.62 -43.89 10.52
N LYS A 37 41.65 -44.36 9.68
CA LYS A 37 41.71 -44.63 8.18
C LYS A 37 40.74 -45.73 7.61
N LYS A 38 39.91 -45.33 6.63
CA LYS A 38 39.42 -45.99 5.37
C LYS A 38 39.25 -47.53 5.21
N ARG A 39 38.00 -47.98 4.90
CA ARG A 39 37.49 -48.79 3.72
C ARG A 39 36.03 -49.22 4.04
N LYS A 40 34.97 -49.01 3.24
CA LYS A 40 34.58 -49.46 1.87
C LYS A 40 34.33 -50.98 1.74
N LEU A 41 33.06 -51.43 1.65
CA LEU A 41 32.51 -52.26 0.56
C LEU A 41 31.00 -52.63 0.72
N ASN A 42 30.41 -53.06 -0.41
CA ASN A 42 29.02 -53.38 -0.74
C ASN A 42 28.23 -54.32 0.19
N SER A 43 26.90 -54.26 0.06
CA SER A 43 25.98 -55.39 0.23
C SER A 43 24.93 -55.47 -0.88
N SER A 44 25.09 -56.43 -1.78
CA SER A 44 24.03 -57.12 -2.53
C SER A 44 23.83 -58.49 -1.82
N SER A 45 22.80 -59.33 -1.99
CA SER A 45 21.57 -59.38 -2.80
C SER A 45 20.84 -60.69 -2.47
N SER A 46 19.50 -60.74 -2.60
CA SER A 46 18.73 -61.99 -2.77
C SER A 46 17.35 -61.63 -3.36
N SER A 47 17.02 -61.88 -4.63
CA SER A 47 16.72 -63.18 -5.30
C SER A 47 15.35 -63.75 -4.84
N SER A 48 14.38 -64.12 -5.68
CA SER A 48 14.42 -64.59 -7.09
C SER A 48 13.06 -64.51 -7.82
N SER A 49 13.06 -64.57 -9.17
CA SER A 49 12.07 -65.21 -10.11
C SER A 49 10.57 -64.79 -10.09
N ASN A 50 9.81 -64.71 -11.20
CA ASN A 50 10.00 -64.93 -12.66
C ASN A 50 8.90 -64.10 -13.40
N SER A 51 9.15 -63.42 -14.54
CA SER A 51 8.96 -63.89 -15.95
C SER A 51 7.52 -64.34 -16.31
N SER A 52 6.86 -63.95 -17.42
CA SER A 52 7.15 -63.06 -18.58
C SER A 52 5.86 -62.84 -19.43
N ASN A 53 5.81 -61.78 -20.27
CA ASN A 53 5.07 -61.64 -21.58
C ASN A 53 3.51 -61.86 -21.62
N GLU A 54 2.70 -61.38 -22.57
CA GLU A 54 2.79 -60.38 -23.67
C GLU A 54 1.37 -59.89 -24.10
N ARG A 55 1.30 -58.65 -24.63
CA ARG A 55 0.45 -58.06 -25.72
C ARG A 55 -1.03 -58.43 -26.00
N GLU A 56 -1.75 -57.39 -26.51
CA GLU A 56 -2.85 -57.39 -27.51
C GLU A 56 -4.21 -58.03 -27.12
N ASP A 57 -5.41 -57.64 -27.61
CA ASP A 57 -5.98 -56.37 -28.13
C ASP A 57 -7.54 -56.51 -28.25
N PHE A 58 -8.28 -55.44 -28.60
CA PHE A 58 -9.66 -55.40 -29.18
C PHE A 58 -11.00 -55.68 -28.40
N ASP A 59 -11.89 -54.66 -28.51
CA ASP A 59 -13.36 -54.61 -28.83
C ASP A 59 -14.57 -54.93 -27.89
N SER A 60 -15.31 -53.85 -27.56
CA SER A 60 -16.72 -53.50 -27.95
C SER A 60 -18.03 -54.17 -27.43
N THR A 61 -19.08 -53.30 -27.35
CA THR A 61 -20.56 -53.53 -27.25
C THR A 61 -21.16 -54.11 -25.94
N SER A 62 -22.42 -53.87 -25.51
CA SER A 62 -23.44 -52.82 -25.77
C SER A 62 -24.64 -52.90 -24.81
N SER A 63 -25.23 -51.75 -24.43
CA SER A 63 -26.62 -51.46 -23.95
C SER A 63 -27.68 -52.56 -23.66
N SER A 64 -28.49 -52.42 -22.58
CA SER A 64 -29.95 -52.11 -22.69
C SER A 64 -30.74 -52.01 -21.35
N SER A 65 -31.88 -51.33 -21.45
CA SER A 65 -32.92 -50.84 -20.50
C SER A 65 -33.68 -51.79 -19.55
N SER A 66 -34.34 -51.23 -18.51
CA SER A 66 -35.79 -51.43 -18.17
C SER A 66 -36.34 -50.47 -17.09
N THR A 67 -37.63 -50.10 -17.20
CA THR A 67 -38.48 -49.28 -16.28
C THR A 67 -39.54 -50.19 -15.57
N PRO A 68 -40.71 -49.81 -14.99
CA PRO A 68 -41.39 -48.52 -14.62
C PRO A 68 -41.98 -48.58 -13.15
N PRO A 69 -43.15 -48.03 -12.69
CA PRO A 69 -44.12 -47.01 -13.19
C PRO A 69 -44.70 -45.94 -12.19
N LEU A 70 -45.27 -44.84 -12.75
CA LEU A 70 -46.59 -44.12 -12.52
C LEU A 70 -47.30 -44.16 -11.11
N GLN A 71 -48.14 -43.21 -10.60
CA GLN A 71 -48.82 -41.93 -10.99
C GLN A 71 -49.62 -41.36 -9.73
N PRO A 72 -50.66 -40.46 -9.76
CA PRO A 72 -50.97 -39.21 -10.52
C PRO A 72 -51.62 -38.02 -9.69
N ARG A 73 -51.87 -36.85 -10.35
CA ARG A 73 -52.96 -35.84 -10.11
C ARG A 73 -52.99 -34.99 -8.79
N ASP A 74 -53.60 -33.79 -8.69
CA ASP A 74 -54.21 -32.86 -9.68
C ASP A 74 -54.31 -31.37 -9.16
N SER A 75 -54.32 -30.42 -10.10
CA SER A 75 -55.05 -29.11 -10.12
C SER A 75 -54.78 -27.89 -9.18
N ALA A 76 -54.91 -26.71 -9.83
CA ALA A 76 -55.40 -25.39 -9.36
C ALA A 76 -54.41 -24.31 -8.82
N SER A 77 -54.18 -23.28 -9.66
CA SER A 77 -53.69 -21.94 -9.28
C SER A 77 -54.86 -21.03 -8.82
N PRO A 78 -54.58 -19.90 -8.14
CA PRO A 78 -54.66 -18.64 -8.90
C PRO A 78 -53.53 -17.63 -8.61
N SER A 79 -53.44 -16.63 -9.48
CA SER A 79 -52.36 -15.63 -9.58
C SER A 79 -52.32 -14.60 -8.45
N THR A 80 -51.11 -14.16 -8.08
CA THR A 80 -50.79 -12.72 -7.97
C THR A 80 -49.28 -12.49 -8.06
N SER A 81 -48.91 -11.32 -8.60
CA SER A 81 -47.55 -10.97 -9.03
C SER A 81 -46.65 -10.41 -7.92
N SER A 82 -45.37 -10.79 -7.92
CA SER A 82 -44.26 -9.84 -7.77
C SER A 82 -42.92 -10.43 -8.23
N PHE A 83 -42.13 -9.58 -8.89
CA PHE A 83 -40.91 -9.86 -9.63
C PHE A 83 -39.80 -10.58 -8.83
N CYS A 84 -39.19 -11.59 -9.44
CA CYS A 84 -37.80 -12.01 -9.21
C CYS A 84 -37.18 -12.40 -10.56
N LEU A 85 -36.27 -11.56 -11.08
CA LEU A 85 -35.56 -11.81 -12.32
C LEU A 85 -34.16 -12.39 -12.06
N GLY A 86 -33.89 -13.52 -12.71
CA GLY A 86 -32.62 -13.81 -13.37
C GLY A 86 -31.34 -13.72 -12.55
N VAL A 87 -30.87 -14.87 -12.06
CA VAL A 87 -29.42 -15.10 -11.89
C VAL A 87 -28.75 -14.95 -13.25
N SER A 88 -27.93 -13.91 -13.40
CA SER A 88 -27.07 -13.72 -14.57
C SER A 88 -25.61 -13.85 -14.16
N VAL A 89 -24.94 -14.85 -14.73
CA VAL A 89 -23.48 -15.03 -14.60
C VAL A 89 -22.80 -13.89 -15.35
N ALA A 90 -22.20 -12.95 -14.62
CA ALA A 90 -21.43 -11.86 -15.20
C ALA A 90 -19.96 -12.28 -15.36
N THR A 91 -19.54 -12.47 -16.61
CA THR A 91 -18.12 -12.57 -16.98
C THR A 91 -17.41 -11.24 -16.72
N SER A 92 -16.30 -11.27 -15.99
CA SER A 92 -15.53 -10.07 -15.67
C SER A 92 -14.77 -9.56 -16.90
N SER A 93 -15.25 -8.48 -17.51
CA SER A 93 -14.53 -7.75 -18.55
C SER A 93 -13.50 -6.80 -17.92
N HIS A 94 -12.23 -7.13 -18.07
CA HIS A 94 -11.11 -6.30 -17.58
C HIS A 94 -11.06 -4.97 -18.35
N VAL A 95 -11.31 -3.85 -17.68
CA VAL A 95 -11.11 -2.50 -18.23
C VAL A 95 -9.83 -1.92 -17.63
N PRO A 96 -8.78 -1.62 -18.43
CA PRO A 96 -7.57 -0.98 -17.92
C PRO A 96 -7.85 0.50 -17.61
N ILE A 97 -8.05 0.81 -16.33
CA ILE A 97 -8.12 2.19 -15.85
C ILE A 97 -6.71 2.78 -15.89
N GLN A 98 -6.37 3.49 -16.97
CA GLN A 98 -5.16 4.32 -17.01
C GLN A 98 -5.29 5.47 -16.00
N LYS A 99 -4.74 5.28 -14.79
CA LYS A 99 -4.48 6.38 -13.86
C LYS A 99 -3.41 7.27 -14.47
N LYS A 100 -3.82 8.36 -15.10
CA LYS A 100 -2.94 9.42 -15.59
C LYS A 100 -2.23 10.08 -14.41
N LEU A 101 -0.98 9.68 -14.15
CA LEU A 101 -0.10 10.35 -13.20
C LEU A 101 0.04 11.83 -13.61
N ARG A 102 -0.54 12.73 -12.82
CA ARG A 102 -0.19 14.14 -12.81
C ARG A 102 0.97 14.30 -11.83
N PHE A 103 2.15 14.58 -12.35
CA PHE A 103 3.16 15.31 -11.58
C PHE A 103 2.83 16.80 -11.69
N GLU A 104 2.71 17.45 -10.53
CA GLU A 104 2.84 18.91 -10.43
C GLU A 104 4.34 19.22 -10.38
N ASP A 105 4.85 19.94 -11.38
CA ASP A 105 6.25 20.38 -11.39
C ASP A 105 6.44 21.57 -10.43
N THR A 106 6.97 21.31 -9.23
CA THR A 106 7.68 22.33 -8.46
C THR A 106 9.18 22.22 -8.76
N LEU A 107 9.59 22.81 -9.88
CA LEU A 107 11.00 22.96 -10.25
C LEU A 107 11.69 23.99 -9.34
N GLU A 108 12.11 23.56 -8.14
CA GLU A 108 13.14 24.29 -7.41
C GLU A 108 14.49 24.11 -8.14
N PHE A 109 14.97 25.22 -8.69
CA PHE A 109 16.22 25.30 -9.42
C PHE A 109 17.41 25.15 -8.46
N VAL A 110 17.95 23.92 -8.35
CA VAL A 110 19.20 23.66 -7.63
C VAL A 110 20.36 24.23 -8.43
N GLY A 111 20.73 25.48 -8.14
CA GLY A 111 21.89 26.14 -8.71
C GLY A 111 23.18 25.43 -8.30
N PHE A 112 23.90 24.89 -9.28
CA PHE A 112 25.19 24.22 -9.08
C PHE A 112 26.31 25.23 -9.28
N ASP A 113 26.79 25.84 -8.19
CA ASP A 113 27.83 26.87 -8.24
C ASP A 113 29.23 26.24 -8.05
N ALA A 114 29.97 26.11 -9.15
CA ALA A 114 31.31 25.52 -9.18
C ALA A 114 32.36 26.63 -9.32
N LYS A 115 33.00 26.99 -8.21
CA LYS A 115 33.99 28.08 -8.16
C LYS A 115 35.42 27.55 -8.07
N MET A 116 36.25 27.89 -9.06
CA MET A 116 37.72 27.80 -8.99
C MET A 116 38.33 29.17 -9.33
N ALA A 117 39.60 29.35 -8.94
CA ALA A 117 40.19 30.65 -8.65
C ALA A 117 40.66 31.46 -9.87
N GLU A 118 40.61 32.78 -9.74
CA GLU A 118 41.79 33.63 -9.99
C GLU A 118 41.72 34.93 -9.17
N GLU A 119 42.87 35.52 -8.84
CA GLU A 119 43.00 36.74 -8.04
C GLU A 119 42.98 38.00 -8.91
N SER A 120 42.37 39.11 -8.44
CA SER A 120 43.08 40.38 -8.19
C SER A 120 42.18 41.60 -7.87
N SER A 121 42.58 42.31 -6.80
CA SER A 121 42.45 43.76 -6.55
C SER A 121 41.08 44.49 -6.51
N SER A 122 40.79 45.06 -5.32
CA SER A 122 40.07 46.33 -5.02
C SER A 122 38.59 46.50 -5.44
N SER A 123 37.69 47.14 -4.67
CA SER A 123 37.74 47.77 -3.34
C SER A 123 36.32 48.21 -2.91
N SER A 124 35.98 48.19 -1.59
CA SER A 124 34.89 48.96 -0.91
C SER A 124 33.43 48.87 -1.46
N SER A 125 32.34 48.88 -0.69
CA SER A 125 32.10 49.15 0.74
C SER A 125 30.70 48.65 1.16
N SER A 126 30.48 48.58 2.48
CA SER A 126 29.21 48.30 3.19
C SER A 126 27.94 49.03 2.70
N SER A 127 26.76 48.38 2.80
CA SER A 127 25.74 48.67 3.84
C SER A 127 24.34 48.05 3.54
N SER A 128 23.55 47.90 4.60
CA SER A 128 22.12 47.50 4.61
C SER A 128 21.37 48.38 5.65
N PRO A 129 20.06 48.24 5.91
CA PRO A 129 18.96 48.64 5.03
C PRO A 129 17.92 49.56 5.75
N THR A 130 17.07 50.31 5.03
CA THR A 130 15.93 51.04 5.63
C THR A 130 14.67 51.08 4.75
N ALA A 131 13.51 51.18 5.42
CA ALA A 131 12.16 50.91 4.93
C ALA A 131 11.38 52.13 4.34
N ALA A 132 10.09 51.88 4.00
CA ALA A 132 8.96 52.85 3.89
C ALA A 132 8.92 53.78 2.64
N THR A 133 7.76 54.17 2.04
CA THR A 133 6.32 53.83 2.20
C THR A 133 5.48 54.24 0.96
N SER A 134 4.43 53.46 0.64
CA SER A 134 3.16 53.69 -0.12
C SER A 134 2.92 54.85 -1.12
N GLN A 135 2.32 54.52 -2.30
CA GLN A 135 0.98 54.96 -2.79
C GLN A 135 0.54 54.14 -4.04
N GLN A 136 -0.57 53.37 -4.00
CA GLN A 136 -1.89 53.61 -4.67
C GLN A 136 -1.83 53.87 -6.21
N GLN A 137 -2.42 53.09 -7.13
CA GLN A 137 -3.86 52.76 -7.29
C GLN A 137 -4.19 51.60 -8.28
N GLN A 138 -5.26 50.86 -7.95
CA GLN A 138 -6.35 50.28 -8.79
C GLN A 138 -6.12 49.44 -10.08
N LEU A 139 -6.54 48.17 -9.97
CA LEU A 139 -7.56 47.47 -10.80
C LEU A 139 -7.44 47.42 -12.34
N LYS A 140 -7.15 46.23 -12.89
CA LYS A 140 -8.18 45.35 -13.53
C LYS A 140 -7.61 44.01 -14.02
N ASN A 141 -8.38 42.93 -13.81
CA ASN A 141 -8.09 41.60 -14.35
C ASN A 141 -8.07 41.60 -15.88
N LYS A 142 -7.08 40.93 -16.49
CA LYS A 142 -7.18 40.46 -17.87
C LYS A 142 -6.55 39.08 -18.03
N SER A 143 -7.34 38.16 -18.56
CA SER A 143 -6.89 36.88 -19.11
C SER A 143 -5.87 37.12 -20.22
N ILE A 144 -4.75 36.39 -20.19
CA ILE A 144 -3.77 36.34 -21.26
C ILE A 144 -3.85 34.96 -21.90
N LEU A 145 -4.48 34.91 -23.08
CA LEU A 145 -4.43 33.77 -23.97
C LEU A 145 -3.08 33.77 -24.68
N ILE A 146 -2.33 32.68 -24.54
CA ILE A 146 -1.06 32.47 -25.24
C ILE A 146 -1.38 32.17 -26.71
N SER A 147 -1.14 33.13 -27.59
CA SER A 147 -1.29 32.98 -29.03
C SER A 147 0.07 32.79 -29.70
N SER A 148 0.13 31.81 -30.61
CA SER A 148 1.23 31.46 -31.50
C SER A 148 2.05 32.67 -32.01
N VAL A 149 3.37 32.62 -31.84
CA VAL A 149 4.31 33.55 -32.49
C VAL A 149 4.55 33.10 -33.92
N ALA A 150 3.92 33.78 -34.88
CA ALA A 150 4.23 33.67 -36.30
C ALA A 150 5.25 34.72 -36.70
N SER A 151 6.32 34.31 -37.40
CA SER A 151 7.41 35.18 -37.82
C SER A 151 6.95 36.31 -38.76
N VAL A 152 7.20 37.57 -38.36
CA VAL A 152 6.98 38.75 -39.20
C VAL A 152 8.29 39.14 -39.87
N HIS A 153 8.32 39.12 -41.20
CA HIS A 153 9.45 39.63 -41.99
C HIS A 153 9.40 41.16 -42.09
N HIS A 154 10.52 41.83 -41.84
CA HIS A 154 10.68 43.26 -42.11
C HIS A 154 10.82 43.53 -43.62
N ALA A 155 10.29 44.67 -44.06
CA ALA A 155 10.44 45.19 -45.42
C ALA A 155 10.91 46.65 -45.40
N ASN A 156 11.86 47.01 -46.26
CA ASN A 156 12.01 48.35 -46.84
C ASN A 156 13.09 48.35 -47.95
N GLY A 157 12.89 49.15 -49.01
CA GLY A 157 13.85 49.32 -50.11
C GLY A 157 13.18 49.54 -51.48
N LEU A 158 13.07 50.80 -51.91
CA LEU A 158 12.25 51.24 -53.05
C LEU A 158 13.12 51.75 -54.23
N ALA A 159 12.85 51.33 -55.48
CA ALA A 159 13.27 52.10 -56.68
C ALA A 159 12.55 51.72 -58.02
N LYS A 160 11.68 52.64 -58.48
CA LYS A 160 11.40 53.11 -59.87
C LYS A 160 11.17 52.15 -61.08
N SER A 161 10.00 52.39 -61.72
CA SER A 161 9.75 52.48 -63.19
C SER A 161 9.89 51.20 -64.04
N SER A 162 8.86 50.70 -64.75
CA SER A 162 8.16 51.42 -65.84
C SER A 162 6.79 50.80 -66.22
N THR A 163 6.00 51.55 -66.99
CA THR A 163 4.62 51.26 -67.44
C THR A 163 4.50 50.13 -68.47
N THR A 164 3.57 49.18 -68.27
CA THR A 164 2.64 48.70 -69.31
C THR A 164 1.37 48.09 -68.69
N THR A 165 0.22 48.40 -69.29
CA THR A 165 -1.11 47.87 -68.92
C THR A 165 -1.45 46.58 -69.67
N SER A 166 -1.96 45.55 -68.98
CA SER A 166 -2.98 44.65 -69.57
C SER A 166 -3.63 43.68 -68.57
N SER A 167 -4.94 43.48 -68.76
CA SER A 167 -5.73 42.28 -68.40
C SER A 167 -5.66 41.74 -66.96
N PHE A 168 -6.53 42.27 -66.09
CA PHE A 168 -7.18 41.42 -65.07
C PHE A 168 -8.07 40.40 -65.77
N ALA A 169 -7.69 39.12 -65.75
CA ALA A 169 -8.52 38.02 -66.22
C ALA A 169 -8.45 36.81 -65.27
N ASN A 170 -9.53 36.66 -64.50
CA ASN A 170 -10.12 35.40 -64.03
C ASN A 170 -9.20 34.36 -63.34
N SER A 171 -9.19 34.35 -62.00
CA SER A 171 -8.76 33.19 -61.21
C SER A 171 -9.67 32.99 -59.98
N LYS A 172 -10.29 31.81 -59.84
CA LYS A 172 -11.20 31.44 -58.75
C LYS A 172 -10.58 31.69 -57.35
N PRO A 173 -11.38 32.08 -56.34
CA PRO A 173 -10.93 32.08 -54.95
C PRO A 173 -10.75 30.62 -54.48
N GLY A 174 -9.56 30.27 -53.98
CA GLY A 174 -9.30 28.96 -53.38
C GLY A 174 -7.94 28.33 -53.70
N SER A 175 -7.25 28.73 -54.78
CA SER A 175 -5.89 28.27 -55.05
C SER A 175 -4.84 29.20 -54.43
N ALA A 176 -4.23 28.75 -53.33
CA ALA A 176 -3.03 29.39 -52.81
C ALA A 176 -1.95 29.40 -53.91
N LYS A 177 -1.50 30.60 -54.33
CA LYS A 177 -0.48 30.73 -55.38
C LYS A 177 0.82 30.10 -54.89
N LYS A 178 1.22 28.99 -55.52
CA LYS A 178 2.47 28.26 -55.20
C LYS A 178 3.66 29.19 -55.39
N LEU A 179 4.28 29.62 -54.29
CA LEU A 179 5.49 30.43 -54.32
C LEU A 179 6.65 29.60 -54.85
N VAL A 180 7.43 30.20 -55.76
CA VAL A 180 8.63 29.57 -56.35
C VAL A 180 9.83 30.43 -55.99
N ILE A 181 10.75 29.86 -55.22
CA ILE A 181 12.01 30.51 -54.86
C ILE A 181 12.90 30.54 -56.10
N LYS A 182 13.13 31.74 -56.66
CA LYS A 182 14.06 31.92 -57.78
C LYS A 182 15.49 31.54 -57.35
N ASN A 183 16.26 30.94 -58.25
CA ASN A 183 17.63 30.45 -58.05
C ASN A 183 17.81 29.29 -57.05
N PHE A 184 16.73 28.65 -56.57
CA PHE A 184 16.83 27.40 -55.81
C PHE A 184 17.08 26.21 -56.76
N LYS A 185 18.33 26.11 -57.26
CA LYS A 185 18.70 25.18 -58.35
C LYS A 185 18.72 23.71 -57.91
N ASP A 186 19.19 23.43 -56.70
CA ASP A 186 19.21 22.10 -56.10
C ASP A 186 18.77 22.16 -54.64
N LYS A 187 18.05 21.13 -54.18
CA LYS A 187 17.87 20.92 -52.74
C LYS A 187 19.22 20.49 -52.14
N PRO A 188 19.69 21.11 -51.04
CA PRO A 188 20.79 20.55 -50.26
C PRO A 188 20.47 19.11 -49.91
N LYS A 189 21.27 18.17 -50.41
CA LYS A 189 21.20 16.76 -50.01
C LYS A 189 22.08 16.61 -48.77
N LEU A 190 21.58 15.91 -47.77
CA LEU A 190 22.41 15.49 -46.64
C LEU A 190 23.57 14.63 -47.15
N PRO A 191 24.75 14.68 -46.51
CA PRO A 191 25.75 13.62 -46.65
C PRO A 191 25.12 12.27 -46.36
N GLU A 192 25.45 11.23 -47.13
CA GLU A 192 24.85 9.90 -46.97
C GLU A 192 25.08 9.33 -45.56
N ASN A 193 26.25 9.63 -44.96
CA ASN A 193 26.63 9.20 -43.61
C ASN A 193 25.96 10.00 -42.46
N TYR A 194 25.30 11.13 -42.73
CA TYR A 194 24.83 12.05 -41.68
C TYR A 194 23.92 11.37 -40.64
N THR A 195 23.04 10.49 -41.11
CA THR A 195 22.12 9.73 -40.25
C THR A 195 22.88 8.82 -39.29
N ASP A 196 23.86 8.08 -39.81
CA ASP A 196 24.60 7.07 -39.04
C ASP A 196 25.61 7.71 -38.08
N GLU A 197 26.29 8.78 -38.49
CA GLU A 197 27.18 9.57 -37.62
C GLU A 197 26.40 10.25 -36.47
N THR A 198 25.24 10.84 -36.79
CA THR A 198 24.39 11.48 -35.76
C THR A 198 23.79 10.43 -34.82
N TRP A 199 23.39 9.27 -35.34
CA TRP A 199 22.95 8.15 -34.51
C TRP A 199 24.08 7.62 -33.61
N GLN A 200 25.29 7.44 -34.13
CA GLN A 200 26.44 6.99 -33.35
C GLN A 200 26.75 7.95 -32.19
N LYS A 201 26.70 9.27 -32.43
CA LYS A 201 26.81 10.30 -31.38
C LYS A 201 25.73 10.17 -30.30
N LEU A 202 24.47 9.94 -30.69
CA LEU A 202 23.37 9.74 -29.73
C LEU A 202 23.52 8.42 -28.95
N LYS A 203 23.93 7.35 -29.62
CA LYS A 203 24.25 6.05 -29.02
C LYS A 203 25.34 6.17 -27.96
N GLU A 204 26.45 6.85 -28.26
CA GLU A 204 27.52 7.09 -27.28
C GLU A 204 27.05 7.89 -26.07
N ALA A 205 26.13 8.86 -26.25
CA ALA A 205 25.54 9.58 -25.13
C ALA A 205 24.65 8.67 -24.25
N VAL A 206 23.81 7.82 -24.85
CA VAL A 206 22.99 6.84 -24.11
C VAL A 206 23.86 5.83 -23.36
N GLU A 207 24.90 5.29 -24.01
CA GLU A 207 25.85 4.36 -23.39
C GLU A 207 26.64 5.02 -22.26
N ALA A 208 26.99 6.32 -22.37
CA ALA A 208 27.63 7.05 -21.29
C ALA A 208 26.71 7.18 -20.06
N ILE A 209 25.44 7.57 -20.28
CA ILE A 209 24.41 7.68 -19.22
C ILE A 209 24.22 6.34 -18.51
N GLN A 210 24.04 5.26 -19.28
CA GLN A 210 23.83 3.91 -18.76
C GLN A 210 25.02 3.38 -17.95
N ASN A 211 26.25 3.71 -18.36
CA ASN A 211 27.46 3.36 -17.63
C ASN A 211 27.80 4.34 -16.49
N SER A 212 26.97 5.37 -16.26
CA SER A 212 27.22 6.45 -15.29
C SER A 212 28.55 7.20 -15.51
N THR A 213 28.92 7.40 -16.77
CA THR A 213 30.12 8.13 -17.20
C THR A 213 29.76 9.50 -17.81
N SER A 214 30.73 10.41 -17.93
CA SER A 214 30.48 11.73 -18.51
C SER A 214 30.12 11.62 -20.00
N ILE A 215 29.04 12.29 -20.39
CA ILE A 215 28.68 12.50 -21.78
C ILE A 215 29.74 13.43 -22.42
N LYS A 216 30.16 13.12 -23.65
CA LYS A 216 31.17 13.91 -24.40
C LYS A 216 30.61 15.21 -25.02
N TYR A 217 29.31 15.22 -25.27
CA TYR A 217 28.57 16.23 -26.04
C TYR A 217 27.64 17.04 -25.16
N ASN A 218 27.29 18.26 -25.58
CA ASN A 218 26.33 19.09 -24.87
C ASN A 218 24.88 18.56 -25.02
N LEU A 219 24.05 18.69 -23.98
CA LEU A 219 22.66 18.21 -23.99
C LEU A 219 21.81 18.90 -25.07
N GLU A 220 21.97 20.21 -25.25
CA GLU A 220 21.27 20.97 -26.31
C GLU A 220 21.66 20.47 -27.71
N GLU A 221 22.93 20.14 -27.90
CA GLU A 221 23.49 19.65 -29.15
C GLU A 221 23.01 18.22 -29.48
N LEU A 222 22.69 17.42 -28.45
CA LEU A 222 22.08 16.10 -28.57
C LEU A 222 20.56 16.21 -28.81
N TYR A 223 19.87 17.14 -28.15
CA TYR A 223 18.46 17.43 -28.39
C TYR A 223 18.21 17.91 -29.82
N GLN A 224 18.99 18.89 -30.31
CA GLN A 224 18.90 19.38 -31.69
C GLN A 224 19.21 18.29 -32.71
N ALA A 225 20.14 17.36 -32.39
CA ALA A 225 20.39 16.18 -33.22
C ALA A 225 19.15 15.29 -33.33
N VAL A 226 18.44 15.01 -32.23
CA VAL A 226 17.17 14.25 -32.25
C VAL A 226 16.09 14.98 -33.06
N GLU A 227 15.93 16.30 -32.89
CA GLU A 227 14.96 17.10 -33.67
C GLU A 227 15.26 17.06 -35.17
N ASN A 228 16.52 17.24 -35.56
CA ASN A 228 16.95 17.20 -36.95
C ASN A 228 16.66 15.82 -37.57
N LEU A 229 17.07 14.73 -36.90
CA LEU A 229 16.76 13.37 -37.38
C LEU A 229 15.24 13.15 -37.49
N CYS A 230 14.44 13.58 -36.51
CA CYS A 230 12.98 13.44 -36.59
C CYS A 230 12.38 14.20 -37.78
N SER A 231 12.90 15.39 -38.08
CA SER A 231 12.49 16.21 -39.22
C SER A 231 12.74 15.52 -40.58
N TYR A 232 13.73 14.62 -40.66
CA TYR A 232 14.01 13.79 -41.84
C TYR A 232 13.19 12.48 -41.89
N LYS A 233 12.12 12.35 -41.09
CA LYS A 233 11.17 11.21 -41.06
C LYS A 233 11.76 9.86 -40.64
N ILE A 234 12.92 9.84 -40.00
CA ILE A 234 13.57 8.61 -39.49
C ILE A 234 13.23 8.30 -38.02
N SER A 235 12.28 9.03 -37.41
CA SER A 235 11.81 8.86 -36.02
C SER A 235 11.46 7.42 -35.64
N ALA A 236 10.85 6.65 -36.56
CA ALA A 236 10.47 5.26 -36.34
C ALA A 236 11.70 4.35 -36.12
N ASN A 237 12.77 4.57 -36.90
CA ASN A 237 14.03 3.84 -36.71
C ASN A 237 14.72 4.30 -35.43
N LEU A 238 14.76 5.62 -35.19
CA LEU A 238 15.40 6.20 -33.99
C LEU A 238 14.78 5.66 -32.69
N TYR A 239 13.45 5.56 -32.60
CA TYR A 239 12.76 4.95 -31.48
C TYR A 239 13.11 3.46 -31.31
N LYS A 240 13.11 2.69 -32.41
CA LYS A 240 13.48 1.27 -32.40
C LYS A 240 14.92 1.04 -31.93
N GLN A 241 15.86 1.84 -32.42
CA GLN A 241 17.28 1.74 -32.07
C GLN A 241 17.53 2.16 -30.61
N LEU A 242 16.83 3.20 -30.11
CA LEU A 242 16.87 3.59 -28.70
C LEU A 242 16.34 2.47 -27.80
N ARG A 243 15.19 1.88 -28.14
CA ARG A 243 14.62 0.73 -27.41
C ARG A 243 15.61 -0.43 -27.34
N GLN A 244 16.30 -0.73 -28.44
CA GLN A 244 17.30 -1.80 -28.50
C GLN A 244 18.47 -1.57 -27.54
N ILE A 245 19.08 -0.38 -27.53
CA ILE A 245 20.19 -0.07 -26.60
C ILE A 245 19.74 -0.19 -25.14
N CYS A 246 18.55 0.33 -24.80
CA CYS A 246 18.00 0.19 -23.45
C CYS A 246 17.74 -1.28 -23.09
N GLU A 247 17.20 -2.07 -24.02
CA GLU A 247 16.94 -3.50 -23.81
C GLU A 247 18.23 -4.30 -23.58
N ASP A 248 19.27 -4.06 -24.39
CA ASP A 248 20.55 -4.77 -24.29
C ASP A 248 21.29 -4.40 -22.99
N HIS A 249 21.24 -3.14 -22.57
CA HIS A 249 21.79 -2.72 -21.28
C HIS A 249 21.07 -3.40 -20.09
N ILE A 250 19.74 -3.42 -20.08
CA ILE A 250 18.96 -4.02 -18.98
C ILE A 250 19.22 -5.54 -18.90
N LYS A 251 19.30 -6.23 -20.04
CA LYS A 251 19.66 -7.66 -20.08
C LYS A 251 21.03 -7.93 -19.46
N ALA A 252 22.01 -7.05 -19.66
CA ALA A 252 23.33 -7.19 -19.04
C ALA A 252 23.30 -7.05 -17.50
N GLN A 253 22.34 -6.30 -16.94
CA GLN A 253 22.25 -6.10 -15.48
C GLN A 253 21.81 -7.35 -14.71
N ILE A 254 21.03 -8.26 -15.32
CA ILE A 254 20.32 -9.36 -14.63
C ILE A 254 21.23 -10.22 -13.73
N HIS A 255 22.46 -10.49 -14.17
CA HIS A 255 23.42 -11.33 -13.44
C HIS A 255 23.88 -10.75 -12.10
N HIS A 256 23.71 -9.44 -11.88
CA HIS A 256 24.19 -8.77 -10.68
C HIS A 256 23.12 -8.62 -9.58
N VAL A 257 21.85 -8.92 -9.88
CA VAL A 257 20.67 -8.50 -9.07
C VAL A 257 20.23 -9.54 -8.01
N LEU A 258 21.16 -10.11 -7.25
CA LEU A 258 20.87 -11.14 -6.24
C LEU A 258 20.84 -10.62 -4.78
N PHE A 259 20.21 -9.46 -4.53
CA PHE A 259 19.86 -8.98 -3.18
C PHE A 259 18.89 -7.78 -3.24
N LEU A 260 18.05 -7.56 -2.22
CA LEU A 260 17.09 -6.43 -2.18
C LEU A 260 17.73 -5.06 -2.42
N LYS A 261 18.85 -4.74 -1.72
CA LYS A 261 19.57 -3.47 -1.94
C LYS A 261 20.25 -3.37 -3.32
N LYS A 262 20.39 -4.47 -4.05
CA LYS A 262 20.88 -4.49 -5.44
C LYS A 262 19.73 -4.29 -6.44
N ILE A 263 18.56 -4.88 -6.19
CA ILE A 263 17.31 -4.58 -6.92
C ILE A 263 17.04 -3.08 -6.86
N ASP A 264 16.95 -2.53 -5.65
CA ASP A 264 16.66 -1.12 -5.40
C ASP A 264 17.68 -0.18 -6.07
N ARG A 265 18.98 -0.46 -5.94
CA ARG A 265 20.02 0.33 -6.64
C ARG A 265 19.90 0.24 -8.16
N CYS A 266 19.63 -0.95 -8.71
CA CYS A 266 19.45 -1.16 -10.14
C CYS A 266 18.23 -0.36 -10.66
N TRP A 267 17.11 -0.44 -9.94
CA TRP A 267 15.90 0.32 -10.20
C TRP A 267 16.13 1.84 -10.16
N GLN A 268 16.66 2.37 -9.05
CA GLN A 268 16.90 3.80 -8.92
C GLN A 268 17.87 4.35 -9.98
N ASN A 269 18.90 3.57 -10.34
CA ASN A 269 19.81 3.94 -11.42
C ASN A 269 19.09 3.97 -12.77
N HIS A 270 18.33 2.92 -13.09
CA HIS A 270 17.52 2.84 -14.31
C HIS A 270 16.55 4.03 -14.42
N CYS A 271 15.82 4.38 -13.36
CA CYS A 271 14.94 5.55 -13.35
C CYS A 271 15.70 6.86 -13.64
N ARG A 272 16.84 7.11 -12.98
CA ARG A 272 17.66 8.32 -13.22
C ARG A 272 18.18 8.37 -14.66
N GLN A 273 18.64 7.24 -15.19
CA GLN A 273 19.13 7.10 -16.56
C GLN A 273 18.01 7.36 -17.57
N MET A 274 16.83 6.77 -17.37
CA MET A 274 15.67 6.95 -18.25
C MET A 274 15.12 8.38 -18.24
N ILE A 275 15.18 9.10 -17.10
CA ILE A 275 14.87 10.54 -17.06
C ILE A 275 15.83 11.31 -17.98
N MET A 276 17.14 11.09 -17.86
CA MET A 276 18.14 11.82 -18.65
C MET A 276 18.08 11.48 -20.16
N ILE A 277 17.87 10.20 -20.49
CA ILE A 277 17.62 9.76 -21.87
C ILE A 277 16.36 10.44 -22.41
N ARG A 278 15.27 10.48 -21.63
CA ARG A 278 14.04 11.17 -22.04
C ARG A 278 14.24 12.67 -22.25
N SER A 279 15.09 13.34 -21.47
CA SER A 279 15.42 14.75 -21.68
C SER A 279 16.11 14.99 -23.04
N ILE A 280 17.08 14.15 -23.42
CA ILE A 280 17.74 14.23 -24.73
C ILE A 280 16.76 13.92 -25.88
N PHE A 281 15.97 12.87 -25.73
CA PHE A 281 15.03 12.41 -26.75
C PHE A 281 13.63 13.04 -26.63
N LEU A 282 13.50 14.18 -25.93
CA LEU A 282 12.21 14.80 -25.61
C LEU A 282 11.42 15.19 -26.86
N PHE A 283 12.09 15.61 -27.93
CA PHE A 283 11.44 15.91 -29.21
C PHE A 283 10.80 14.65 -29.81
N LEU A 284 11.47 13.50 -29.77
CA LEU A 284 10.95 12.22 -30.26
C LEU A 284 9.72 11.77 -29.44
N ASP A 285 9.79 11.89 -28.11
CA ASP A 285 8.71 11.55 -27.17
C ASP A 285 7.45 12.41 -27.42
N ARG A 286 7.63 13.74 -27.59
CA ARG A 286 6.51 14.68 -27.73
C ARG A 286 5.97 14.85 -29.15
N THR A 287 6.70 14.44 -30.19
CA THR A 287 6.24 14.55 -31.58
C THR A 287 5.82 13.20 -32.15
N TYR A 288 6.77 12.28 -32.33
CA TYR A 288 6.51 10.99 -32.97
C TYR A 288 5.74 10.04 -32.05
N VAL A 289 6.22 9.82 -30.82
CA VAL A 289 5.61 8.83 -29.92
C VAL A 289 4.21 9.29 -29.50
N LEU A 290 4.03 10.56 -29.11
CA LEU A 290 2.73 11.13 -28.77
C LEU A 290 1.67 11.03 -29.89
N GLN A 291 2.08 11.03 -31.16
CA GLN A 291 1.18 10.84 -32.31
C GLN A 291 0.83 9.37 -32.59
N ASN A 292 1.62 8.42 -32.10
CA ASN A 292 1.47 6.99 -32.36
C ASN A 292 1.04 6.27 -31.07
N SER A 293 -0.26 6.25 -30.79
CA SER A 293 -0.85 5.72 -29.54
C SER A 293 -0.58 4.24 -29.24
N MET A 294 -0.02 3.48 -30.20
CA MET A 294 0.44 2.09 -30.02
C MET A 294 1.87 1.98 -29.50
N LEU A 295 2.62 3.09 -29.43
CA LEU A 295 3.98 3.14 -28.89
C LEU A 295 3.94 3.68 -27.45
N PRO A 296 4.57 3.01 -26.47
CA PRO A 296 4.74 3.55 -25.13
C PRO A 296 5.64 4.79 -25.16
N SER A 297 5.47 5.71 -24.20
CA SER A 297 6.42 6.83 -24.04
C SER A 297 7.83 6.32 -23.76
N ILE A 298 8.87 7.14 -23.94
CA ILE A 298 10.24 6.72 -23.62
C ILE A 298 10.37 6.26 -22.16
N TRP A 299 9.59 6.87 -21.25
CA TRP A 299 9.50 6.43 -19.86
C TRP A 299 8.83 5.06 -19.72
N ASP A 300 7.64 4.89 -20.29
CA ASP A 300 6.86 3.64 -20.18
C ASP A 300 7.58 2.47 -20.86
N MET A 301 8.29 2.72 -21.96
CA MET A 301 9.20 1.78 -22.62
C MET A 301 10.32 1.33 -21.65
N GLY A 302 10.88 2.26 -20.88
CA GLY A 302 11.86 1.94 -19.83
C GLY A 302 11.26 1.07 -18.72
N LEU A 303 10.02 1.31 -18.31
CA LEU A 303 9.30 0.49 -17.35
C LEU A 303 9.02 -0.92 -17.89
N GLU A 304 8.52 -1.01 -19.12
CA GLU A 304 8.25 -2.27 -19.84
C GLU A 304 9.49 -3.16 -19.91
N LEU A 305 10.63 -2.60 -20.34
CA LEU A 305 11.89 -3.34 -20.44
C LEU A 305 12.41 -3.81 -19.08
N PHE A 306 12.32 -2.99 -18.04
CA PHE A 306 12.76 -3.38 -16.70
C PHE A 306 11.86 -4.49 -16.12
N ARG A 307 10.53 -4.38 -16.30
CA ARG A 307 9.59 -5.46 -15.96
C ARG A 307 9.97 -6.73 -16.71
N ALA A 308 10.07 -6.67 -18.04
CA ALA A 308 10.26 -7.83 -18.91
C ALA A 308 11.58 -8.59 -18.67
N HIS A 309 12.67 -7.90 -18.34
CA HIS A 309 14.00 -8.51 -18.25
C HIS A 309 14.57 -8.65 -16.83
N ILE A 310 14.11 -7.86 -15.85
CA ILE A 310 14.58 -7.98 -14.45
C ILE A 310 13.53 -8.69 -13.59
N ILE A 311 12.29 -8.16 -13.54
CA ILE A 311 11.29 -8.65 -12.56
C ILE A 311 10.45 -9.82 -13.08
N SER A 312 10.32 -10.01 -14.40
CA SER A 312 9.68 -11.19 -14.98
C SER A 312 10.56 -12.46 -14.92
N ASP A 313 11.84 -12.37 -14.52
CA ASP A 313 12.58 -13.58 -14.13
C ASP A 313 12.02 -14.12 -12.81
N GLN A 314 11.47 -15.33 -12.83
CA GLN A 314 10.76 -15.91 -11.70
C GLN A 314 11.62 -16.03 -10.43
N LYS A 315 12.95 -16.22 -10.57
CA LYS A 315 13.87 -16.35 -9.43
C LYS A 315 14.17 -14.99 -8.81
N VAL A 316 14.33 -13.96 -9.63
CA VAL A 316 14.47 -12.56 -9.18
C VAL A 316 13.17 -12.09 -8.53
N GLN A 317 12.01 -12.35 -9.17
CA GLN A 317 10.69 -12.02 -8.63
C GLN A 317 10.48 -12.63 -7.25
N ASN A 318 10.55 -13.96 -7.13
CA ASN A 318 10.27 -14.65 -5.87
C ASN A 318 11.21 -14.19 -4.77
N LYS A 319 12.54 -14.16 -5.01
CA LYS A 319 13.50 -13.67 -3.99
C LYS A 319 13.25 -12.22 -3.56
N THR A 320 12.69 -11.39 -4.43
CA THR A 320 12.33 -10.00 -4.10
C THR A 320 11.08 -9.97 -3.22
N ILE A 321 10.02 -10.68 -3.61
CA ILE A 321 8.78 -10.78 -2.82
C ILE A 321 9.04 -11.42 -1.46
N ASP A 322 9.68 -12.59 -1.43
CA ASP A 322 10.01 -13.34 -0.21
C ASP A 322 10.91 -12.51 0.72
N GLY A 323 11.85 -11.73 0.16
CA GLY A 323 12.71 -10.82 0.92
C GLY A 323 11.96 -9.62 1.50
N ILE A 324 11.00 -9.04 0.76
CA ILE A 324 10.13 -7.95 1.25
C ILE A 324 9.25 -8.48 2.40
N LEU A 325 8.62 -9.65 2.22
CA LEU A 325 7.78 -10.28 3.24
C LEU A 325 8.57 -10.58 4.51
N LEU A 326 9.79 -11.12 4.39
CA LEU A 326 10.70 -11.37 5.52
C LEU A 326 11.05 -10.09 6.29
N LEU A 327 11.26 -8.96 5.61
CA LEU A 327 11.51 -7.68 6.31
C LEU A 327 10.26 -7.23 7.09
N ILE A 328 9.06 -7.38 6.54
CA ILE A 328 7.81 -7.02 7.23
C ILE A 328 7.56 -7.94 8.43
N GLU A 329 7.83 -9.25 8.31
CA GLU A 329 7.74 -10.21 9.40
C GLU A 329 8.69 -9.86 10.55
N ARG A 330 9.94 -9.53 10.25
CA ARG A 330 10.94 -9.08 11.24
C ARG A 330 10.49 -7.81 11.96
N GLU A 331 9.93 -6.83 11.24
CA GLU A 331 9.39 -5.62 11.86
C GLU A 331 8.18 -5.90 12.77
N ARG A 332 7.28 -6.83 12.38
CA ARG A 332 6.19 -7.30 13.25
C ARG A 332 6.70 -7.99 14.52
N ASN A 333 7.89 -8.58 14.47
CA ASN A 333 8.57 -9.17 15.63
C ASN A 333 9.38 -8.13 16.45
N GLY A 334 9.37 -6.85 16.05
CA GLY A 334 10.04 -5.76 16.76
C GLY A 334 11.50 -5.51 16.33
N GLU A 335 11.99 -6.15 15.27
CA GLU A 335 13.31 -5.84 14.71
C GLU A 335 13.29 -4.52 13.93
N ALA A 336 14.35 -3.72 14.06
CA ALA A 336 14.52 -2.51 13.26
C ALA A 336 14.89 -2.87 11.80
N ILE A 337 14.13 -2.35 10.84
CA ILE A 337 14.34 -2.59 9.40
C ILE A 337 14.56 -1.30 8.61
N ASP A 338 15.06 -1.46 7.38
CA ASP A 338 15.23 -0.38 6.41
C ASP A 338 13.88 -0.03 5.75
N ARG A 339 13.06 0.78 6.43
CA ARG A 339 11.76 1.26 5.93
C ARG A 339 11.86 2.00 4.60
N SER A 340 13.00 2.66 4.31
CA SER A 340 13.19 3.38 3.06
C SER A 340 13.40 2.44 1.87
N LEU A 341 14.15 1.35 2.07
CA LEU A 341 14.28 0.25 1.11
C LEU A 341 12.93 -0.40 0.82
N LEU A 342 12.10 -0.68 1.83
CA LEU A 342 10.75 -1.24 1.62
C LEU A 342 9.88 -0.29 0.79
N ARG A 343 9.81 1.00 1.15
CA ARG A 343 9.03 2.00 0.39
C ARG A 343 9.47 2.06 -1.07
N SER A 344 10.78 2.08 -1.34
CA SER A 344 11.32 2.12 -2.69
C SER A 344 10.97 0.87 -3.51
N LEU A 345 11.16 -0.32 -2.94
CA LEU A 345 10.84 -1.59 -3.60
C LEU A 345 9.35 -1.78 -3.84
N LEU A 346 8.48 -1.39 -2.89
CA LEU A 346 7.03 -1.49 -3.07
C LEU A 346 6.51 -0.45 -4.07
N SER A 347 7.09 0.76 -4.10
CA SER A 347 6.85 1.73 -5.18
C SER A 347 7.23 1.14 -6.53
N MET A 348 8.42 0.54 -6.67
CA MET A 348 8.84 -0.16 -7.89
C MET A 348 7.81 -1.23 -8.32
N LEU A 349 7.29 -2.05 -7.40
CA LEU A 349 6.26 -3.05 -7.75
C LEU A 349 4.94 -2.39 -8.22
N SER A 350 4.59 -1.22 -7.68
CA SER A 350 3.40 -0.47 -8.09
C SER A 350 3.63 0.21 -9.46
N ASP A 351 4.76 0.89 -9.67
CA ASP A 351 5.17 1.51 -10.94
C ASP A 351 5.24 0.49 -12.08
N LEU A 352 5.78 -0.70 -11.81
CA LEU A 352 5.85 -1.80 -12.77
C LEU A 352 4.53 -2.58 -12.92
N GLN A 353 3.45 -2.19 -12.24
CA GLN A 353 2.11 -2.79 -12.30
C GLN A 353 2.10 -4.30 -12.00
N ILE A 354 2.75 -4.70 -10.89
CA ILE A 354 2.85 -6.08 -10.40
C ILE A 354 2.59 -6.23 -8.90
N TYR A 355 2.44 -5.12 -8.16
CA TYR A 355 2.17 -5.11 -6.72
C TYR A 355 0.97 -6.00 -6.36
N GLN A 356 -0.17 -5.84 -7.04
CA GLN A 356 -1.39 -6.59 -6.73
C GLN A 356 -1.19 -8.09 -6.96
N ASP A 357 -0.81 -8.46 -8.19
CA ASP A 357 -0.76 -9.85 -8.65
C ASP A 357 0.38 -10.67 -8.01
N SER A 358 1.52 -10.04 -7.70
CA SER A 358 2.74 -10.74 -7.26
C SER A 358 3.05 -10.59 -5.77
N PHE A 359 2.60 -9.49 -5.13
CA PHE A 359 2.88 -9.17 -3.73
C PHE A 359 1.63 -9.18 -2.84
N GLU A 360 0.58 -8.42 -3.17
CA GLU A 360 -0.54 -8.16 -2.24
C GLU A 360 -1.21 -9.45 -1.76
N GLN A 361 -1.51 -10.38 -2.67
CA GLN A 361 -2.10 -11.68 -2.30
C GLN A 361 -1.21 -12.44 -1.30
N ARG A 362 0.09 -12.61 -1.61
CA ARG A 362 1.03 -13.33 -0.73
C ARG A 362 1.24 -12.61 0.60
N PHE A 363 1.25 -11.29 0.60
CA PHE A 363 1.30 -10.47 1.81
C PHE A 363 0.08 -10.69 2.72
N LEU A 364 -1.12 -10.74 2.15
CA LEU A 364 -2.34 -10.99 2.90
C LEU A 364 -2.44 -12.43 3.41
N GLU A 365 -1.99 -13.42 2.62
CA GLU A 365 -1.90 -14.83 3.03
C GLU A 365 -0.95 -15.01 4.23
N GLU A 366 0.26 -14.46 4.15
CA GLU A 366 1.23 -14.50 5.25
C GLU A 366 0.76 -13.72 6.49
N THR A 367 0.11 -12.57 6.28
CA THR A 367 -0.50 -11.79 7.37
C THR A 367 -1.64 -12.54 8.05
N ASN A 368 -2.47 -13.26 7.29
CA ASN A 368 -3.52 -14.10 7.84
C ASN A 368 -2.93 -15.23 8.69
N ARG A 369 -1.92 -15.94 8.15
CA ARG A 369 -1.21 -17.03 8.84
C ARG A 369 -0.59 -16.57 10.16
N LEU A 370 0.08 -15.41 10.16
CA LEU A 370 0.73 -14.83 11.34
C LEU A 370 -0.30 -14.47 12.42
N TYR A 371 -1.33 -13.70 12.09
CA TYR A 371 -2.32 -13.28 13.09
C TYR A 371 -3.27 -14.39 13.54
N ALA A 372 -3.51 -15.42 12.73
CA ALA A 372 -4.21 -16.63 13.17
C ALA A 372 -3.46 -17.32 14.32
N ALA A 373 -2.14 -17.50 14.16
CA ALA A 373 -1.28 -18.11 15.17
C ALA A 373 -1.10 -17.21 16.40
N GLU A 374 -0.90 -15.90 16.21
CA GLU A 374 -0.76 -14.93 17.30
C GLU A 374 -2.05 -14.84 18.14
N GLY A 375 -3.22 -14.78 17.49
CA GLY A 375 -4.52 -14.74 18.16
C GLY A 375 -4.78 -15.96 19.04
N GLN A 376 -4.61 -17.17 18.47
CA GLN A 376 -4.78 -18.43 19.19
C GLN A 376 -3.83 -18.56 20.39
N LYS A 377 -2.55 -18.21 20.20
CA LYS A 377 -1.53 -18.27 21.24
C LYS A 377 -1.82 -17.30 22.38
N LEU A 378 -1.98 -16.00 22.07
CA LEU A 378 -2.11 -14.97 23.10
C LEU A 378 -3.44 -15.04 23.85
N MET A 379 -4.50 -15.58 23.25
CA MET A 379 -5.78 -15.78 23.96
C MET A 379 -5.65 -16.84 25.08
N GLN A 380 -4.76 -17.82 24.91
CA GLN A 380 -4.42 -18.80 25.94
C GLN A 380 -3.46 -18.19 26.98
N GLU A 381 -2.39 -17.54 26.52
CA GLU A 381 -1.28 -17.08 27.37
C GLU A 381 -1.55 -15.82 28.22
N ARG A 382 -2.47 -14.93 27.80
CA ARG A 382 -2.67 -13.62 28.44
C ARG A 382 -4.07 -13.38 28.97
N GLU A 383 -4.19 -12.46 29.92
CA GLU A 383 -5.49 -11.99 30.38
C GLU A 383 -6.17 -11.05 29.37
N VAL A 384 -7.50 -10.96 29.44
CA VAL A 384 -8.30 -10.20 28.46
C VAL A 384 -7.89 -8.71 28.36
N PRO A 385 -7.63 -7.95 29.46
CA PRO A 385 -7.09 -6.59 29.37
C PRO A 385 -5.84 -6.49 28.50
N GLU A 386 -4.87 -7.37 28.72
CA GLU A 386 -3.57 -7.39 28.06
C GLU A 386 -3.68 -7.83 26.59
N TYR A 387 -4.60 -8.75 26.31
CA TYR A 387 -4.94 -9.18 24.96
C TYR A 387 -5.56 -8.03 24.15
N LEU A 388 -6.55 -7.33 24.69
CA LEU A 388 -7.21 -6.20 24.00
C LEU A 388 -6.21 -5.06 23.70
N HIS A 389 -5.33 -4.74 24.65
CA HIS A 389 -4.25 -3.78 24.44
C HIS A 389 -3.27 -4.22 23.33
N HIS A 390 -2.92 -5.52 23.28
CA HIS A 390 -2.10 -6.07 22.20
C HIS A 390 -2.79 -5.96 20.84
N VAL A 391 -4.09 -6.26 20.74
CA VAL A 391 -4.84 -6.13 19.48
C VAL A 391 -4.89 -4.67 19.02
N ASN A 392 -5.16 -3.72 19.93
CA ASN A 392 -5.16 -2.30 19.57
C ASN A 392 -3.78 -1.85 19.06
N LYS A 393 -2.71 -2.23 19.76
CA LYS A 393 -1.33 -1.98 19.33
C LYS A 393 -1.04 -2.56 17.93
N ARG A 394 -1.49 -3.79 17.63
CA ARG A 394 -1.31 -4.38 16.29
C ARG A 394 -2.06 -3.61 15.20
N LEU A 395 -3.27 -3.13 15.48
CA LEU A 395 -4.02 -2.27 14.54
C LEU A 395 -3.32 -0.93 14.29
N GLU A 396 -2.73 -0.32 15.31
CA GLU A 396 -1.93 0.90 15.19
C GLU A 396 -0.64 0.69 14.38
N GLU A 397 0.10 -0.40 14.66
CA GLU A 397 1.31 -0.76 13.90
C GLU A 397 1.03 -1.03 12.42
N GLU A 398 -0.05 -1.74 12.08
CA GLU A 398 -0.42 -2.00 10.68
C GLU A 398 -0.93 -0.73 9.97
N ALA A 399 -1.56 0.20 10.70
CA ALA A 399 -1.90 1.53 10.18
C ALA A 399 -0.64 2.39 9.89
N ASP A 400 0.38 2.35 10.76
CA ASP A 400 1.67 2.98 10.52
C ASP A 400 2.39 2.39 9.29
N ARG A 401 2.37 1.05 9.13
CA ARG A 401 2.93 0.36 7.95
C ARG A 401 2.25 0.77 6.64
N LEU A 402 0.93 0.96 6.66
CA LEU A 402 0.17 1.46 5.51
C LEU A 402 0.62 2.86 5.08
N ILE A 403 0.79 3.78 6.03
CA ILE A 403 1.25 5.16 5.74
C ILE A 403 2.76 5.15 5.35
N THR A 404 3.53 4.21 5.89
CA THR A 404 4.98 4.17 5.76
C THR A 404 5.47 3.52 4.46
N TYR A 405 4.88 2.43 3.96
CA TYR A 405 5.45 1.77 2.77
C TYR A 405 4.49 0.92 1.90
N LEU A 406 3.28 0.58 2.35
CA LEU A 406 2.34 -0.22 1.55
C LEU A 406 1.53 0.67 0.59
N ASP A 407 0.92 0.06 -0.44
CA ASP A 407 -0.05 0.76 -1.28
C ASP A 407 -1.37 0.97 -0.53
N GLN A 408 -1.99 2.13 -0.74
CA GLN A 408 -3.25 2.52 -0.13
C GLN A 408 -4.42 1.58 -0.51
N THR A 409 -4.33 0.85 -1.63
CA THR A 409 -5.32 -0.20 -1.98
C THR A 409 -5.41 -1.30 -0.93
N THR A 410 -4.28 -1.65 -0.31
CA THR A 410 -4.16 -2.79 0.61
C THR A 410 -4.86 -2.55 1.95
N GLN A 411 -5.08 -1.30 2.34
CA GLN A 411 -5.64 -0.92 3.66
C GLN A 411 -6.88 -1.72 4.05
N LYS A 412 -7.87 -1.80 3.16
CA LYS A 412 -9.16 -2.43 3.49
C LYS A 412 -8.99 -3.93 3.74
N SER A 413 -8.22 -4.61 2.89
CA SER A 413 -7.99 -6.05 2.98
C SER A 413 -7.09 -6.41 4.16
N LEU A 414 -6.04 -5.62 4.42
CA LEU A 414 -5.15 -5.79 5.55
C LEU A 414 -5.88 -5.64 6.89
N ILE A 415 -6.51 -4.48 7.14
CA ILE A 415 -7.16 -4.20 8.43
C ILE A 415 -8.29 -5.22 8.70
N ALA A 416 -9.10 -5.56 7.70
CA ALA A 416 -10.12 -6.60 7.84
C ALA A 416 -9.54 -7.99 8.16
N THR A 417 -8.32 -8.30 7.70
CA THR A 417 -7.63 -9.56 8.00
C THR A 417 -7.16 -9.59 9.46
N VAL A 418 -6.57 -8.49 9.95
CA VAL A 418 -6.15 -8.33 11.35
C VAL A 418 -7.36 -8.42 12.30
N GLU A 419 -8.42 -7.65 12.01
CA GLU A 419 -9.67 -7.66 12.78
C GLU A 419 -10.33 -9.04 12.79
N LYS A 420 -10.36 -9.73 11.65
CA LYS A 420 -10.90 -11.10 11.58
C LYS A 420 -10.11 -12.03 12.50
N GLN A 421 -8.79 -12.09 12.39
CA GLN A 421 -7.98 -13.07 13.11
C GLN A 421 -7.84 -12.76 14.61
N LEU A 422 -7.62 -11.49 14.98
CA LEU A 422 -7.39 -11.11 16.38
C LEU A 422 -8.67 -10.83 17.18
N LEU A 423 -9.81 -10.58 16.53
CA LEU A 423 -11.08 -10.34 17.22
C LEU A 423 -12.17 -11.30 16.75
N GLY A 424 -12.40 -11.38 15.43
CA GLY A 424 -13.50 -12.15 14.84
C GLY A 424 -13.54 -13.63 15.23
N GLU A 425 -12.42 -14.34 15.12
CA GLU A 425 -12.32 -15.76 15.50
C GLU A 425 -12.38 -15.99 17.03
N HIS A 426 -12.34 -14.93 17.84
CA HIS A 426 -12.16 -15.00 19.30
C HIS A 426 -13.23 -14.26 20.12
N LEU A 427 -14.22 -13.60 19.49
CA LEU A 427 -15.25 -12.78 20.17
C LEU A 427 -15.86 -13.46 21.41
N THR A 428 -16.36 -14.69 21.25
CA THR A 428 -17.01 -15.45 22.33
C THR A 428 -16.03 -15.82 23.43
N ALA A 429 -14.81 -16.24 23.09
CA ALA A 429 -13.77 -16.63 24.04
C ALA A 429 -13.29 -15.44 24.89
N ILE A 430 -13.11 -14.27 24.28
CA ILE A 430 -12.76 -13.03 24.97
C ILE A 430 -13.80 -12.69 26.04
N LEU A 431 -15.10 -12.72 25.68
CA LEU A 431 -16.17 -12.37 26.61
C LEU A 431 -16.31 -13.42 27.74
N GLN A 432 -16.30 -14.71 27.40
CA GLN A 432 -16.40 -15.80 28.38
C GLN A 432 -15.22 -15.83 29.36
N LYS A 433 -14.01 -15.48 28.92
CA LYS A 433 -12.81 -15.45 29.78
C LYS A 433 -12.81 -14.23 30.71
N GLY A 434 -13.13 -13.03 30.21
CA GLY A 434 -12.82 -11.79 30.90
C GLY A 434 -13.95 -10.80 31.19
N LEU A 435 -15.11 -10.89 30.52
CA LEU A 435 -16.13 -9.82 30.66
C LEU A 435 -16.60 -9.67 32.11
N ASN A 436 -16.81 -10.78 32.82
CA ASN A 436 -17.28 -10.75 34.20
C ASN A 436 -16.27 -10.05 35.14
N SER A 437 -14.97 -10.39 35.08
CA SER A 437 -13.93 -9.73 35.88
C SER A 437 -13.83 -8.24 35.56
N LEU A 438 -13.83 -7.86 34.27
CA LEU A 438 -13.82 -6.45 33.84
C LEU A 438 -14.98 -5.65 34.44
N LEU A 439 -16.18 -6.25 34.47
CA LEU A 439 -17.38 -5.65 35.02
C LEU A 439 -17.35 -5.61 36.55
N ASP A 440 -17.00 -6.71 37.22
CA ASP A 440 -16.93 -6.82 38.67
C ASP A 440 -15.92 -5.82 39.26
N GLU A 441 -14.70 -5.79 38.71
CA GLU A 441 -13.61 -4.86 39.08
C GLU A 441 -13.82 -3.42 38.59
N ASN A 442 -14.88 -3.15 37.83
CA ASN A 442 -15.23 -1.82 37.29
C ASN A 442 -14.10 -1.19 36.42
N ARG A 443 -13.50 -1.98 35.53
CA ARG A 443 -12.35 -1.58 34.70
C ARG A 443 -12.77 -0.76 33.48
N ILE A 444 -13.17 0.48 33.73
CA ILE A 444 -13.74 1.42 32.74
C ILE A 444 -12.88 1.54 31.46
N GLN A 445 -11.55 1.68 31.58
CA GLN A 445 -10.67 1.84 30.42
C GLN A 445 -10.67 0.60 29.53
N ASP A 446 -10.58 -0.58 30.13
CA ASP A 446 -10.58 -1.87 29.43
C ASP A 446 -11.95 -2.17 28.80
N LEU A 447 -13.05 -1.78 29.46
CA LEU A 447 -14.42 -1.90 28.93
C LEU A 447 -14.68 -0.97 27.73
N SER A 448 -14.21 0.28 27.78
CA SER A 448 -14.23 1.21 26.64
C SER A 448 -13.46 0.64 25.45
N LEU A 449 -12.27 0.09 25.69
CA LEU A 449 -11.43 -0.52 24.66
C LEU A 449 -12.10 -1.76 24.05
N LEU A 450 -12.68 -2.62 24.89
CA LEU A 450 -13.44 -3.79 24.45
C LEU A 450 -14.58 -3.37 23.52
N TYR A 451 -15.41 -2.40 23.92
CA TYR A 451 -16.53 -1.92 23.11
C TYR A 451 -16.07 -1.29 21.79
N GLN A 452 -14.99 -0.49 21.81
CA GLN A 452 -14.40 0.09 20.60
C GLN A 452 -13.95 -1.01 19.62
N LEU A 453 -13.22 -2.03 20.10
CA LEU A 453 -12.72 -3.12 19.26
C LEU A 453 -13.86 -4.01 18.73
N PHE A 454 -14.84 -4.36 19.58
CA PHE A 454 -16.00 -5.18 19.20
C PHE A 454 -16.93 -4.45 18.21
N SER A 455 -16.90 -3.11 18.18
CA SER A 455 -17.62 -2.30 17.19
C SER A 455 -17.04 -2.39 15.78
N ARG A 456 -15.80 -2.83 15.62
CA ARG A 456 -15.12 -3.01 14.32
C ARG A 456 -15.56 -4.29 13.61
N VAL A 457 -15.91 -5.33 14.38
CA VAL A 457 -16.23 -6.66 13.87
C VAL A 457 -17.73 -6.83 13.65
N ARG A 458 -18.11 -7.38 12.48
CA ARG A 458 -19.51 -7.74 12.20
C ARG A 458 -20.04 -8.70 13.28
N GLY A 459 -21.09 -8.28 13.98
CA GLY A 459 -21.72 -9.07 15.05
C GLY A 459 -21.08 -8.90 16.44
N GLY A 460 -19.90 -8.29 16.56
CA GLY A 460 -19.21 -8.13 17.86
C GLY A 460 -20.09 -7.43 18.91
N VAL A 461 -20.67 -6.28 18.56
CA VAL A 461 -21.60 -5.54 19.42
C VAL A 461 -22.82 -6.37 19.83
N GLN A 462 -23.30 -7.29 18.98
CA GLN A 462 -24.45 -8.15 19.27
C GLN A 462 -24.11 -9.23 20.31
N VAL A 463 -22.95 -9.88 20.17
CA VAL A 463 -22.49 -10.90 21.13
C VAL A 463 -22.17 -10.25 22.49
N LEU A 464 -21.53 -9.07 22.48
CA LEU A 464 -21.31 -8.27 23.69
C LEU A 464 -22.62 -7.90 24.38
N LEU A 465 -23.63 -7.45 23.63
CA LEU A 465 -24.96 -7.11 24.18
C LEU A 465 -25.63 -8.32 24.84
N GLN A 466 -25.49 -9.52 24.25
CA GLN A 466 -26.01 -10.75 24.85
C GLN A 466 -25.33 -11.08 26.18
N GLN A 467 -24.00 -11.09 26.22
CA GLN A 467 -23.24 -11.40 27.45
C GLN A 467 -23.45 -10.34 28.53
N TRP A 468 -23.63 -9.06 28.14
CA TRP A 468 -24.04 -7.97 29.04
C TRP A 468 -25.41 -8.21 29.70
N ILE A 469 -26.42 -8.65 28.94
CA ILE A 469 -27.74 -9.02 29.47
C ILE A 469 -27.63 -10.19 30.45
N GLU A 470 -26.85 -11.22 30.08
CA GLU A 470 -26.65 -12.41 30.90
C GLU A 470 -25.95 -12.07 32.21
N TYR A 471 -24.90 -11.23 32.19
CA TYR A 471 -24.23 -10.71 33.39
C TYR A 471 -25.20 -9.94 34.30
N ILE A 472 -25.95 -8.97 33.78
CA ILE A 472 -26.90 -8.18 34.60
C ILE A 472 -27.96 -9.09 35.23
N LYS A 473 -28.53 -10.03 34.45
CA LYS A 473 -29.53 -10.99 34.95
C LYS A 473 -28.92 -11.91 36.01
N ALA A 474 -27.66 -12.33 35.87
CA ALA A 474 -26.96 -13.16 36.84
C ALA A 474 -26.64 -12.41 38.14
N PHE A 475 -25.88 -11.30 38.06
CA PHE A 475 -25.45 -10.51 39.21
C PHE A 475 -26.65 -9.98 40.01
N GLY A 476 -27.64 -9.38 39.33
CA GLY A 476 -28.86 -8.88 39.96
C GLY A 476 -29.70 -9.98 40.64
N SER A 477 -29.69 -11.20 40.09
CA SER A 477 -30.32 -12.35 40.76
C SER A 477 -29.67 -12.68 42.11
N THR A 478 -28.36 -12.52 42.25
CA THR A 478 -27.66 -12.79 43.53
C THR A 478 -28.04 -11.81 44.65
N ILE A 479 -28.36 -10.56 44.28
CA ILE A 479 -28.80 -9.52 45.23
C ILE A 479 -30.21 -9.83 45.72
N VAL A 480 -31.15 -10.13 44.81
CA VAL A 480 -32.56 -10.26 45.17
C VAL A 480 -32.93 -11.63 45.74
N ILE A 481 -32.28 -12.73 45.35
CA ILE A 481 -32.72 -14.08 45.74
C ILE A 481 -32.34 -14.42 47.19
N ASN A 482 -31.19 -13.96 47.70
CA ASN A 482 -30.73 -14.33 49.05
C ASN A 482 -31.53 -13.59 50.15
N PRO A 483 -32.28 -14.28 51.04
CA PRO A 483 -33.03 -13.64 52.12
C PRO A 483 -32.14 -12.93 53.16
N GLU A 484 -30.88 -13.36 53.32
CA GLU A 484 -29.94 -12.75 54.26
C GLU A 484 -29.56 -11.32 53.84
N LYS A 485 -29.66 -11.01 52.54
CA LYS A 485 -29.40 -9.69 51.96
C LYS A 485 -30.59 -8.72 52.06
N ASP A 486 -31.75 -9.12 52.59
CA ASP A 486 -32.95 -8.28 52.59
C ASP A 486 -32.75 -6.87 53.20
N LYS A 487 -31.82 -6.74 54.16
CA LYS A 487 -31.50 -5.45 54.80
C LYS A 487 -30.68 -4.51 53.91
N THR A 488 -29.85 -5.04 53.03
CA THR A 488 -28.96 -4.27 52.12
C THR A 488 -29.46 -4.23 50.69
N MET A 489 -30.41 -5.11 50.33
CA MET A 489 -30.90 -5.35 48.96
C MET A 489 -31.16 -4.07 48.16
N VAL A 490 -31.92 -3.11 48.71
CA VAL A 490 -32.28 -1.90 47.95
C VAL A 490 -31.08 -0.99 47.72
N GLN A 491 -30.15 -0.89 48.68
CA GLN A 491 -28.92 -0.13 48.49
C GLN A 491 -28.01 -0.82 47.46
N GLU A 492 -27.82 -2.14 47.57
CA GLU A 492 -27.05 -2.92 46.58
C GLU A 492 -27.64 -2.81 45.17
N LEU A 493 -28.97 -2.71 45.03
CA LEU A 493 -29.63 -2.50 43.74
C LEU A 493 -29.43 -1.08 43.17
N LEU A 494 -29.40 -0.05 44.02
CA LEU A 494 -29.10 1.33 43.60
C LEU A 494 -27.63 1.45 43.19
N ASP A 495 -26.71 0.98 44.02
CA ASP A 495 -25.27 0.99 43.74
C ASP A 495 -24.94 0.20 42.45
N PHE A 496 -25.61 -0.95 42.23
CA PHE A 496 -25.48 -1.72 41.00
C PHE A 496 -26.06 -0.98 39.79
N LYS A 497 -27.20 -0.31 39.93
CA LYS A 497 -27.80 0.49 38.86
C LYS A 497 -26.91 1.66 38.45
N ASP A 498 -26.37 2.39 39.41
CA ASP A 498 -25.47 3.53 39.17
C ASP A 498 -24.17 3.09 38.48
N LYS A 499 -23.59 1.96 38.92
CA LYS A 499 -22.44 1.32 38.25
C LYS A 499 -22.74 0.95 36.79
N VAL A 500 -23.87 0.30 36.55
CA VAL A 500 -24.28 -0.14 35.20
C VAL A 500 -24.58 1.05 34.28
N ASP A 501 -25.27 2.08 34.78
CA ASP A 501 -25.49 3.33 34.05
C ASP A 501 -24.17 4.01 33.67
N HIS A 502 -23.23 4.10 34.62
CA HIS A 502 -21.93 4.73 34.39
C HIS A 502 -21.11 4.00 33.31
N ILE A 503 -21.14 2.66 33.30
CA ILE A 503 -20.51 1.84 32.25
C ILE A 503 -21.18 2.10 30.89
N ILE A 504 -22.51 2.20 30.81
CA ILE A 504 -23.20 2.50 29.55
C ILE A 504 -22.87 3.91 29.04
N ASP A 505 -22.81 4.91 29.94
CA ASP A 505 -22.46 6.30 29.59
C ASP A 505 -21.03 6.36 29.01
N ILE A 506 -20.04 5.93 29.78
CA ILE A 506 -18.62 6.13 29.47
C ILE A 506 -18.07 5.06 28.51
N CYS A 507 -18.36 3.78 28.75
CA CYS A 507 -17.75 2.69 27.99
C CYS A 507 -18.49 2.40 26.69
N PHE A 508 -19.83 2.41 26.72
CA PHE A 508 -20.68 2.05 25.59
C PHE A 508 -21.26 3.27 24.86
N LEU A 509 -20.74 4.47 25.14
CA LEU A 509 -21.06 5.72 24.43
C LEU A 509 -22.57 6.04 24.36
N LYS A 510 -23.31 5.78 25.46
CA LYS A 510 -24.77 5.93 25.55
C LYS A 510 -25.55 5.14 24.47
N ASN A 511 -25.06 3.98 24.06
CA ASN A 511 -25.75 3.16 23.06
C ASN A 511 -27.12 2.69 23.57
N GLU A 512 -28.18 3.22 22.95
CA GLU A 512 -29.59 2.92 23.25
C GLU A 512 -29.93 1.42 23.34
N LYS A 513 -29.22 0.56 22.59
CA LYS A 513 -29.44 -0.89 22.67
C LYS A 513 -29.03 -1.44 24.05
N PHE A 514 -27.92 -0.97 24.61
CA PHE A 514 -27.46 -1.35 25.95
C PHE A 514 -28.35 -0.74 27.04
N ILE A 515 -28.83 0.49 26.85
CA ILE A 515 -29.80 1.14 27.76
C ILE A 515 -31.10 0.32 27.85
N ASN A 516 -31.67 -0.08 26.71
CA ASN A 516 -32.93 -0.82 26.69
C ASN A 516 -32.76 -2.28 27.16
N ALA A 517 -31.66 -2.92 26.78
CA ALA A 517 -31.28 -4.25 27.28
C ALA A 517 -31.09 -4.28 28.80
N MET A 518 -30.47 -3.25 29.39
CA MET A 518 -30.38 -3.10 30.85
C MET A 518 -31.77 -3.01 31.49
N LYS A 519 -32.67 -2.17 30.97
CA LYS A 519 -34.03 -2.00 31.54
C LYS A 519 -34.79 -3.33 31.59
N GLU A 520 -34.80 -4.06 30.48
CA GLU A 520 -35.41 -5.40 30.39
C GLU A 520 -34.74 -6.40 31.34
N ALA A 521 -33.41 -6.36 31.46
CA ALA A 521 -32.67 -7.23 32.37
C ALA A 521 -32.99 -6.96 33.85
N PHE A 522 -33.08 -5.69 34.25
CA PHE A 522 -33.49 -5.28 35.60
C PHE A 522 -34.91 -5.72 35.93
N GLU A 523 -35.87 -5.48 35.02
CA GLU A 523 -37.24 -5.97 35.18
C GLU A 523 -37.28 -7.50 35.32
N THR A 524 -36.53 -8.21 34.47
CA THR A 524 -36.46 -9.68 34.50
C THR A 524 -35.99 -10.23 35.85
N PHE A 525 -34.89 -9.70 36.41
CA PHE A 525 -34.33 -10.28 37.64
C PHE A 525 -35.08 -9.83 38.90
N ILE A 526 -35.56 -8.57 38.97
CA ILE A 526 -36.35 -8.09 40.11
C ILE A 526 -37.61 -8.93 40.27
N ASN A 527 -38.30 -9.22 39.15
CA ASN A 527 -39.52 -10.03 39.15
C ASN A 527 -39.30 -11.52 39.49
N LYS A 528 -38.05 -12.01 39.64
CA LYS A 528 -37.79 -13.38 40.12
C LYS A 528 -38.17 -13.59 41.59
N ARG A 529 -38.21 -12.55 42.42
CA ARG A 529 -38.63 -12.65 43.82
C ARG A 529 -39.98 -11.94 44.01
N PRO A 530 -41.10 -12.68 44.12
CA PRO A 530 -42.42 -12.08 44.29
C PRO A 530 -42.50 -11.20 45.54
N ASN A 531 -43.16 -10.05 45.39
CA ASN A 531 -43.57 -9.11 46.45
C ASN A 531 -42.45 -8.41 47.25
N LYS A 532 -41.35 -9.10 47.61
CA LYS A 532 -40.36 -8.59 48.56
C LYS A 532 -39.58 -7.34 48.09
N PRO A 533 -39.13 -7.24 46.82
CA PRO A 533 -38.47 -6.01 46.35
C PRO A 533 -39.41 -4.79 46.42
N ALA A 534 -40.69 -4.97 46.05
CA ALA A 534 -41.69 -3.91 46.13
C ALA A 534 -41.99 -3.50 47.59
N GLU A 535 -42.12 -4.48 48.49
CA GLU A 535 -42.29 -4.27 49.93
C GLU A 535 -41.16 -3.43 50.53
N LEU A 536 -39.90 -3.79 50.25
CA LEU A 536 -38.71 -3.09 50.78
C LEU A 536 -38.57 -1.67 50.21
N ILE A 537 -38.88 -1.45 48.93
CA ILE A 537 -38.91 -0.11 48.33
C ILE A 537 -40.00 0.76 48.97
N VAL A 538 -41.16 0.20 49.29
CA VAL A 538 -42.24 0.91 50.00
C VAL A 538 -41.82 1.24 51.43
N PHE A 539 -41.18 0.33 52.17
CA PHE A 539 -40.66 0.59 53.52
C PHE A 539 -39.66 1.76 53.56
N LEU A 540 -38.74 1.84 52.59
CA LEU A 540 -37.79 2.96 52.50
C LEU A 540 -38.46 4.29 52.12
N ARG A 541 -39.60 4.25 51.44
CA ARG A 541 -40.39 5.45 51.11
C ARG A 541 -41.27 5.92 52.27
N PHE A 542 -41.53 5.05 53.25
CA PHE A 542 -42.37 5.33 54.43
C PHE A 542 -41.72 4.84 55.75
N PRO A 543 -40.53 5.34 56.15
CA PRO A 543 -39.81 4.88 57.34
C PRO A 543 -40.51 5.18 58.68
N TYR A 544 -41.66 5.85 58.68
CA TYR A 544 -42.40 6.30 59.86
C TYR A 544 -43.81 5.72 60.00
N GLN A 545 -44.18 4.68 59.24
CA GLN A 545 -45.55 4.10 59.26
C GLN A 545 -45.71 2.73 59.94
N THR A 546 -44.68 2.23 60.63
CA THR A 546 -44.74 0.99 61.44
C THR A 546 -44.42 1.20 62.92
N THR A 547 -45.05 2.22 63.52
CA THR A 547 -45.16 2.36 64.97
C THR A 547 -46.59 2.74 65.36
N LEU A 548 -47.50 1.76 65.31
CA LEU A 548 -48.79 1.73 66.02
C LEU A 548 -49.35 0.29 65.98
#